data_AF-A0A0F6W746-F1
#
_entry.id   AF-A0A0F6W746-F1
#
_cell.length_a   1.000
_cell.length_b   1.000
_cell.length_c   1.000
_cell.angle_alpha   90.00
_cell.angle_beta   90.00
_cell.angle_gamma   90.00
#
_symmetry.space_group_name_H-M   'P 1'
#
loop_
_entity.id
_entity.type
_entity.pdbx_description
1 polymer ?
#
loop_
_entity_poly.entity_id
_entity_poly.type
_entity_poly.pdbx_seq_one_letter_code
_entity_poly.pdbx_strand_id
1 'polypeptide(L)'
;MNARIKYFFVGSYVATYAFAFAGGIAAAVLGEIDRDLEIVGTVILLPALPAMIGWFGCALWWVYDAWSSIPEEHREAPLVGRVTPAVAVVLFFVPCFNAFRIFACNIGIANSINSASLTRGSREQVPVVVPVLAACLHFVPYCNLLLGPVAWAAFMWMADKARADLGRVDADAIAQVF
;
A
#
# COMPACT_ATOMS: atom_id res chain seq x y z
N MET A 1 -1.93 -7.20 -9.62
CA MET A 1 -0.60 -6.57 -9.81
C MET A 1 0.53 -7.59 -9.99
N ASN A 2 1.51 -7.35 -10.88
CA ASN A 2 2.68 -8.24 -11.08
C ASN A 2 3.60 -8.22 -9.84
N ALA A 3 4.18 -9.37 -9.45
CA ALA A 3 5.13 -9.50 -8.36
C ALA A 3 6.28 -8.48 -8.43
N ARG A 4 6.72 -8.12 -9.65
CA ARG A 4 7.75 -7.09 -9.89
C ARG A 4 7.42 -5.74 -9.25
N ILE A 5 6.16 -5.30 -9.30
CA ILE A 5 5.74 -4.00 -8.74
C ILE A 5 5.74 -4.06 -7.21
N LYS A 6 5.42 -5.22 -6.61
CA LYS A 6 5.51 -5.40 -5.14
C LYS A 6 6.95 -5.36 -4.66
N TYR A 7 7.88 -5.98 -5.38
CA TYR A 7 9.29 -5.88 -5.07
C TYR A 7 9.83 -4.46 -5.26
N PHE A 8 9.39 -3.76 -6.31
CA PHE A 8 9.75 -2.35 -6.49
C PHE A 8 9.19 -1.48 -5.37
N PHE A 9 7.95 -1.73 -4.93
CA PHE A 9 7.34 -1.08 -3.77
C PHE A 9 8.18 -1.26 -2.50
N VAL A 10 8.52 -2.51 -2.14
CA VAL A 10 9.34 -2.80 -0.95
C VAL A 10 10.77 -2.26 -1.10
N GLY A 11 11.37 -2.41 -2.28
CA GLY A 11 12.72 -1.92 -2.56
C GLY A 11 12.80 -0.40 -2.48
N SER A 12 11.83 0.30 -3.04
CA SER A 12 11.72 1.77 -2.97
C SER A 12 11.49 2.23 -1.53
N TYR A 13 10.68 1.51 -0.76
CA TYR A 13 10.50 1.74 0.66
C TYR A 13 11.83 1.64 1.43
N VAL A 14 12.51 0.50 1.32
CA VAL A 14 13.80 0.25 2.00
C VAL A 14 14.85 1.29 1.58
N ALA A 15 14.95 1.58 0.29
CA ALA A 15 15.86 2.60 -0.23
C ALA A 15 15.58 3.99 0.35
N THR A 16 14.30 4.39 0.44
CA THR A 16 13.90 5.68 1.02
C THR A 16 14.50 5.86 2.42
N TYR A 17 14.30 4.88 3.30
CA TYR A 17 14.80 4.96 4.66
C TYR A 17 16.31 4.76 4.75
N ALA A 18 16.89 3.86 3.96
CA ALA A 18 18.33 3.66 3.92
C ALA A 18 19.06 4.97 3.57
N PHE A 19 18.64 5.66 2.51
CA PHE A 19 19.22 6.94 2.12
C PHE A 19 18.89 8.08 3.10
N ALA A 20 17.66 8.16 3.61
CA ALA A 20 17.26 9.19 4.57
C ALA A 20 18.05 9.08 5.89
N PHE A 21 18.23 7.87 6.44
CA PHE A 21 19.01 7.67 7.66
C PHE A 21 20.50 7.79 7.42
N ALA A 22 21.04 7.13 6.40
CA ALA A 22 22.47 7.18 6.13
C ALA A 22 22.92 8.61 5.81
N GLY A 23 22.16 9.33 4.98
CA GLY A 23 22.45 10.71 4.63
C GLY A 23 22.26 11.67 5.81
N GLY A 24 21.21 11.48 6.62
CA GLY A 24 20.96 12.32 7.80
C GLY A 24 22.03 12.15 8.88
N ILE A 25 22.42 10.91 9.17
CA ILE A 25 23.51 10.60 10.10
C ILE A 25 24.84 11.11 9.56
N ALA A 26 25.14 10.87 8.27
CA ALA A 26 26.37 11.35 7.66
C ALA A 26 26.44 12.88 7.68
N ALA A 27 25.36 13.59 7.36
CA ALA A 27 25.34 15.05 7.40
C ALA A 27 25.56 15.58 8.82
N ALA A 28 24.89 14.99 9.81
CA ALA A 28 25.06 15.39 11.21
C ALA A 28 26.49 15.15 11.73
N VAL A 29 27.04 13.96 11.52
CA VAL A 29 28.37 13.58 12.01
C VAL A 29 29.47 14.34 11.27
N LEU A 30 29.37 14.45 9.95
CA LEU A 30 30.37 15.12 9.13
C LEU A 30 30.32 16.64 9.30
N GLY A 31 29.14 17.23 9.52
CA GLY A 31 28.97 18.66 9.77
C GLY A 31 29.57 19.13 11.09
N GLU A 32 29.73 18.25 12.08
CA GLU A 32 30.50 18.56 13.29
C GLU A 32 32.01 18.69 13.01
N ILE A 33 32.51 18.06 11.95
CA ILE A 33 33.93 18.05 11.57
C ILE A 33 34.23 19.19 10.60
N ASP A 34 33.47 19.27 9.51
CA ASP A 34 33.67 20.25 8.44
C ASP A 34 32.34 20.46 7.70
N ARG A 35 32.03 21.74 7.43
CA ARG A 35 30.86 22.14 6.67
C ARG A 35 30.89 21.62 5.23
N ASP A 36 32.07 21.48 4.62
CA ASP A 36 32.18 20.92 3.27
C ASP A 36 31.89 19.41 3.27
N LEU A 37 32.13 18.71 4.39
CA LEU A 37 31.78 17.29 4.55
C LEU A 37 30.29 17.09 4.85
N GLU A 38 29.60 18.07 5.46
CA GLU A 38 28.13 18.07 5.60
C GLU A 38 27.42 17.93 4.25
N ILE A 39 27.98 18.56 3.20
CA ILE A 39 27.45 18.48 1.83
C ILE A 39 27.45 17.04 1.33
N VAL A 40 28.48 16.25 1.65
CA VAL A 40 28.56 14.83 1.26
C VAL A 40 27.41 14.05 1.88
N GLY A 41 27.11 14.27 3.16
CA GLY A 41 25.95 13.67 3.83
C GLY A 41 24.62 14.09 3.20
N THR A 42 24.50 15.37 2.84
CA THR A 42 23.32 15.90 2.14
C THR A 42 23.14 15.27 0.75
N VAL A 43 24.21 15.03 0.00
CA VAL A 43 24.14 14.35 -1.31
C VAL A 43 23.63 12.92 -1.18
N ILE A 44 23.98 12.21 -0.10
CA ILE A 44 23.47 10.86 0.19
C ILE A 44 21.97 10.86 0.48
N LEU A 45 21.38 11.98 0.91
CA LEU A 45 19.93 12.12 1.08
C LEU A 45 19.18 12.21 -0.25
N LEU A 46 19.81 12.70 -1.32
CA LEU A 46 19.11 12.99 -2.59
C LEU A 46 18.37 11.79 -3.19
N PRO A 47 18.92 10.55 -3.19
CA PRO A 47 18.21 9.38 -3.69
C PRO A 47 17.00 8.97 -2.84
N ALA A 48 16.85 9.46 -1.61
CA ALA A 48 15.68 9.16 -0.77
C ALA A 48 14.39 9.69 -1.39
N LEU A 49 14.43 10.86 -2.04
CA LEU A 49 13.25 11.48 -2.66
C LEU A 49 12.68 10.67 -3.84
N PRO A 50 13.44 10.29 -4.89
CA PRO A 50 12.92 9.46 -5.97
C PRO A 50 12.52 8.07 -5.47
N ALA A 51 13.21 7.51 -4.47
CA ALA A 51 12.77 6.28 -3.83
C ALA A 51 11.41 6.44 -3.13
N MET A 52 11.19 7.56 -2.43
CA MET A 52 9.91 7.87 -1.80
C MET A 52 8.80 8.01 -2.83
N ILE A 53 9.05 8.70 -3.94
CA ILE A 53 8.11 8.83 -5.06
C ILE A 53 7.77 7.46 -5.65
N GLY A 54 8.77 6.60 -5.85
CA GLY A 54 8.56 5.22 -6.33
C GLY A 54 7.69 4.40 -5.39
N TRP A 55 7.96 4.49 -4.08
CA TRP A 55 7.20 3.84 -3.03
C TRP A 55 5.73 4.28 -3.03
N PHE A 56 5.47 5.60 -2.95
CA PHE A 56 4.11 6.15 -2.98
C PHE A 56 3.40 5.89 -4.31
N GLY A 57 4.10 6.02 -5.45
CA GLY A 57 3.53 5.78 -6.77
C GLY A 57 3.02 4.35 -6.92
N CYS A 58 3.81 3.36 -6.49
CA CYS A 58 3.37 1.97 -6.48
C CYS A 58 2.24 1.70 -5.49
N ALA A 59 2.24 2.38 -4.34
CA ALA A 59 1.15 2.29 -3.38
C ALA A 59 -0.19 2.71 -4.00
N LEU A 60 -0.22 3.90 -4.61
CA LEU A 60 -1.41 4.47 -5.25
C LEU A 60 -1.86 3.64 -6.45
N TRP A 61 -0.90 3.18 -7.27
CA TRP A 61 -1.19 2.28 -8.38
C TRP A 61 -1.89 1.02 -7.88
N TRP A 62 -1.36 0.38 -6.84
CA TRP A 62 -1.94 -0.85 -6.30
C TRP A 62 -3.35 -0.60 -5.75
N VAL A 63 -3.57 0.51 -5.04
CA VAL A 63 -4.90 0.87 -4.53
C VAL A 63 -5.89 1.03 -5.67
N TYR A 64 -5.51 1.74 -6.74
CA TYR A 64 -6.36 1.90 -7.92
C TYR A 64 -6.69 0.54 -8.57
N ASP A 65 -5.67 -0.28 -8.80
CA ASP A 65 -5.80 -1.63 -9.36
C ASP A 65 -6.73 -2.50 -8.48
N ALA A 66 -6.52 -2.51 -7.17
CA ALA A 66 -7.33 -3.25 -6.22
C ALA A 66 -8.82 -2.89 -6.31
N TRP A 67 -9.15 -1.60 -6.20
CA TRP A 67 -10.55 -1.15 -6.30
C TRP A 67 -11.16 -1.40 -7.68
N SER A 68 -10.38 -1.27 -8.76
CA SER A 68 -10.89 -1.47 -10.12
C SER A 68 -11.31 -2.92 -10.40
N SER A 69 -10.68 -3.89 -9.75
CA SER A 69 -11.00 -5.31 -9.92
C SER A 69 -12.23 -5.79 -9.15
N ILE A 70 -12.70 -5.00 -8.18
CA ILE A 70 -13.87 -5.32 -7.38
C ILE A 70 -15.12 -4.90 -8.19
N PRO A 71 -16.18 -5.71 -8.28
CA PRO A 71 -17.43 -5.32 -8.93
C PRO A 71 -18.08 -4.12 -8.24
N GLU A 72 -18.71 -3.23 -9.00
CA GLU A 72 -19.21 -1.93 -8.49
C GLU A 72 -20.22 -2.08 -7.35
N GLU A 73 -21.05 -3.11 -7.41
CA GLU A 73 -22.04 -3.43 -6.38
C GLU A 73 -21.44 -3.73 -5.01
N HIS A 74 -20.17 -4.15 -4.95
CA HIS A 74 -19.47 -4.46 -3.71
C HIS A 74 -18.50 -3.36 -3.25
N ARG A 75 -18.34 -2.27 -4.02
CA ARG A 75 -17.32 -1.24 -3.74
C ARG A 75 -17.74 -0.27 -2.63
N GLU A 76 -17.70 -0.74 -1.39
CA GLU A 76 -18.03 0.05 -0.21
C GLU A 76 -16.90 0.06 0.81
N ALA A 77 -16.56 1.24 1.31
CA ALA A 77 -15.64 1.41 2.41
C ALA A 77 -16.37 1.96 3.64
N PRO A 78 -16.06 1.47 4.85
CA PRO A 78 -16.60 2.05 6.08
C PRO A 78 -16.33 3.56 6.11
N LEU A 79 -17.32 4.36 6.54
CA LEU A 79 -17.19 5.80 6.77
C LEU A 79 -17.01 6.68 5.51
N VAL A 80 -16.76 6.06 4.35
CA VAL A 80 -16.65 6.75 3.05
C VAL A 80 -17.86 6.43 2.15
N GLY A 81 -18.48 5.26 2.33
CA GLY A 81 -19.59 4.79 1.50
C GLY A 81 -19.08 4.16 0.21
N ARG A 82 -19.73 4.46 -0.92
CA ARG A 82 -19.29 3.93 -2.22
C ARG A 82 -17.97 4.56 -2.66
N VAL A 83 -17.03 3.72 -3.07
CA VAL A 83 -15.68 4.15 -3.45
C VAL A 83 -15.39 3.75 -4.89
N THR A 84 -15.10 4.75 -5.73
CA THR A 84 -14.53 4.49 -7.06
C THR A 84 -13.00 4.37 -6.96
N PRO A 85 -12.32 3.68 -7.89
CA PRO A 85 -10.86 3.57 -7.88
C PRO A 85 -10.15 4.93 -7.85
N ALA A 86 -10.67 5.91 -8.59
CA ALA A 86 -10.14 7.27 -8.58
C ALA A 86 -10.35 7.96 -7.22
N VAL A 87 -11.54 7.83 -6.62
CA VAL A 87 -11.80 8.37 -5.27
C VAL A 87 -10.86 7.73 -4.25
N ALA A 88 -10.61 6.43 -4.32
CA ALA A 88 -9.68 5.75 -3.43
C ALA A 88 -8.27 6.38 -3.47
N VAL A 89 -7.75 6.68 -4.67
CA VAL A 89 -6.45 7.36 -4.83
C VAL A 89 -6.49 8.77 -4.28
N VAL A 90 -7.53 9.55 -4.58
CA VAL A 90 -7.66 10.94 -4.11
C VAL A 90 -7.71 11.02 -2.58
N LEU A 91 -8.31 10.04 -1.92
CA LEU A 91 -8.40 9.99 -0.46
C LEU A 91 -7.03 9.93 0.24
N PHE A 92 -5.99 9.43 -0.45
CA PHE A 92 -4.60 9.43 0.06
C PHE A 92 -3.95 10.81 0.05
N PHE A 93 -4.55 11.79 -0.63
CA PHE A 93 -4.03 13.16 -0.70
C PHE A 93 -4.76 14.13 0.23
N VAL A 94 -5.81 13.69 0.93
CA VAL A 94 -6.58 14.57 1.79
C VAL A 94 -5.82 14.85 3.09
N PRO A 95 -5.41 16.11 3.35
CA PRO A 95 -4.65 16.46 4.54
C PRO A 95 -5.44 16.21 5.84
N CYS A 96 -4.76 16.09 6.98
CA CYS A 96 -5.29 15.95 8.35
C CYS A 96 -6.08 14.66 8.65
N PHE A 97 -6.73 14.04 7.66
CA PHE A 97 -7.49 12.78 7.81
C PHE A 97 -6.94 11.64 6.96
N ASN A 98 -5.76 11.83 6.35
CA ASN A 98 -5.16 10.88 5.42
C ASN A 98 -5.10 9.46 6.02
N ALA A 99 -4.47 9.33 7.20
CA ALA A 99 -4.29 8.02 7.82
C ALA A 99 -5.62 7.31 8.16
N PHE A 100 -6.65 8.06 8.58
CA PHE A 100 -7.98 7.51 8.83
C PHE A 100 -8.69 7.09 7.53
N ARG A 101 -8.54 7.85 6.44
CA ARG A 101 -9.12 7.53 5.14
C ARG A 101 -8.42 6.35 4.47
N ILE A 102 -7.09 6.24 4.63
CA ILE A 102 -6.31 5.07 4.22
C ILE A 102 -6.79 3.82 4.99
N PHE A 103 -7.00 3.94 6.31
CA PHE A 103 -7.55 2.88 7.14
C PHE A 103 -8.91 2.40 6.60
N ALA A 104 -9.85 3.34 6.42
CA ALA A 104 -11.17 3.05 5.88
C ALA A 104 -11.10 2.39 4.49
N CYS A 105 -10.26 2.89 3.59
CA CYS A 105 -10.10 2.32 2.25
C CYS A 105 -9.52 0.91 2.27
N ASN A 106 -8.48 0.65 3.07
CA ASN A 106 -7.86 -0.68 3.15
C ASN A 106 -8.82 -1.73 3.73
N ILE A 107 -9.61 -1.36 4.73
CA ILE A 107 -10.67 -2.23 5.27
C ILE A 107 -11.77 -2.44 4.23
N GLY A 108 -12.17 -1.36 3.53
CA GLY A 108 -13.10 -1.42 2.42
C GLY A 108 -12.68 -2.47 1.39
N ILE A 109 -11.43 -2.43 0.93
CA ILE A 109 -10.89 -3.43 -0.02
C ILE A 109 -11.08 -4.86 0.50
N ALA A 110 -10.70 -5.14 1.75
CA ALA A 110 -10.82 -6.49 2.30
C ALA A 110 -12.29 -6.95 2.40
N ASN A 111 -13.17 -6.09 2.91
CA ASN A 111 -14.59 -6.39 3.05
C ASN A 111 -15.27 -6.58 1.69
N SER A 112 -14.96 -5.71 0.72
CA SER A 112 -15.48 -5.77 -0.63
C SER A 112 -15.02 -7.04 -1.36
N ILE A 113 -13.75 -7.42 -1.24
CA ILE A 113 -13.24 -8.68 -1.80
C ILE A 113 -13.96 -9.86 -1.14
N ASN A 114 -14.07 -9.90 0.19
CA ASN A 114 -14.74 -10.99 0.89
C ASN A 114 -16.23 -11.07 0.53
N SER A 115 -16.91 -9.94 0.39
CA SER A 115 -18.30 -9.87 -0.03
C SER A 115 -18.47 -10.44 -1.44
N ALA A 116 -17.64 -10.01 -2.39
CA ALA A 116 -17.64 -10.56 -3.75
C ALA A 116 -17.30 -12.07 -3.76
N SER A 117 -16.34 -12.51 -2.93
CA SER A 117 -15.97 -13.92 -2.81
C SER A 117 -17.13 -14.77 -2.29
N LEU A 118 -17.87 -14.28 -1.29
CA LEU A 118 -19.04 -14.97 -0.77
C LEU A 118 -20.16 -15.08 -1.81
N THR A 119 -20.42 -14.01 -2.58
CA THR A 119 -21.46 -14.01 -3.63
C THR A 119 -21.11 -14.94 -4.79
N ARG A 120 -19.81 -15.09 -5.09
CA ARG A 120 -19.34 -15.89 -6.24
C ARG A 120 -18.84 -17.29 -5.88
N GLY A 121 -18.78 -17.63 -4.60
CA GLY A 121 -18.32 -18.95 -4.12
C GLY A 121 -16.80 -19.14 -4.15
N SER A 122 -16.02 -18.06 -4.22
CA SER A 122 -14.55 -18.11 -4.07
C SER A 122 -14.18 -18.53 -2.64
N ARG A 123 -13.13 -19.34 -2.52
CA ARG A 123 -12.69 -19.91 -1.23
C ARG A 123 -11.67 -19.02 -0.52
N GLU A 124 -10.96 -18.19 -1.27
CA GLU A 124 -9.94 -17.31 -0.71
C GLU A 124 -10.59 -16.04 -0.15
N GLN A 125 -10.29 -15.76 1.11
CA GLN A 125 -10.75 -14.57 1.82
C GLN A 125 -9.56 -13.80 2.38
N VAL A 126 -9.73 -12.48 2.47
CA VAL A 126 -8.75 -11.57 3.06
C VAL A 126 -9.11 -11.34 4.52
N PRO A 127 -8.26 -11.74 5.48
CA PRO A 127 -8.52 -11.49 6.88
C PRO A 127 -8.45 -9.99 7.17
N VAL A 128 -9.57 -9.41 7.60
CA VAL A 128 -9.75 -7.97 7.88
C VAL A 128 -8.79 -7.46 8.96
N VAL A 129 -8.29 -8.34 9.82
CA VAL A 129 -7.30 -8.00 10.85
C VAL A 129 -6.00 -7.47 10.24
N VAL A 130 -5.58 -7.96 9.07
CA VAL A 130 -4.30 -7.56 8.45
C VAL A 130 -4.29 -6.08 8.03
N PRO A 131 -5.26 -5.55 7.26
CA PRO A 131 -5.29 -4.12 6.94
C PRO A 131 -5.51 -3.24 8.18
N VAL A 132 -6.24 -3.71 9.19
CA VAL A 132 -6.38 -3.01 10.48
C VAL A 132 -5.03 -2.88 11.16
N LEU A 133 -4.29 -3.99 11.31
CA LEU A 133 -2.95 -3.97 11.91
C LEU A 133 -1.99 -3.09 11.11
N ALA A 134 -1.96 -3.23 9.79
CA ALA A 134 -1.11 -2.42 8.91
C ALA A 134 -1.37 -0.93 9.11
N ALA A 135 -2.63 -0.52 9.22
CA ALA A 135 -2.98 0.87 9.43
C ALA A 135 -2.73 1.35 10.88
N CYS A 136 -2.96 0.53 11.91
CA CYS A 136 -2.57 0.86 13.29
C CYS A 136 -1.06 1.07 13.42
N LEU A 137 -0.24 0.25 12.75
CA LEU A 137 1.21 0.36 12.77
C LEU A 137 1.73 1.66 12.15
N HIS A 138 0.96 2.33 11.28
CA HIS A 138 1.33 3.64 10.76
C HIS A 138 1.21 4.76 11.80
N PHE A 139 0.36 4.60 12.82
CA PHE A 139 0.18 5.61 13.88
C PHE A 139 1.18 5.47 15.03
N VAL A 140 1.82 4.31 15.17
CA VAL A 140 2.82 4.07 16.20
C VAL A 140 4.19 4.52 15.68
N PRO A 141 4.83 5.54 16.31
CA PRO A 141 6.17 5.97 15.94
C PRO A 141 7.14 4.78 15.92
N TYR A 142 8.09 4.78 14.99
CA TYR A 142 9.08 3.71 14.78
C TYR A 142 8.51 2.37 14.26
N CYS A 143 7.32 1.94 14.69
CA CYS A 143 6.63 0.79 14.10
C CYS A 143 6.23 1.06 12.65
N ASN A 144 5.85 2.30 12.33
CA ASN A 144 5.60 2.73 10.95
C ASN A 144 6.84 2.53 10.05
N LEU A 145 8.04 2.53 10.64
CA LEU A 145 9.29 2.47 9.89
C LEU A 145 9.70 1.04 9.48
N LEU A 146 9.25 0.03 10.21
CA LEU A 146 9.64 -1.36 9.96
C LEU A 146 8.41 -2.26 9.75
N LEU A 147 7.42 -2.16 10.62
CA LEU A 147 6.31 -3.10 10.67
C LEU A 147 5.15 -2.68 9.78
N GLY A 148 4.82 -1.38 9.71
CA GLY A 148 3.68 -0.89 8.93
C GLY A 148 3.76 -1.29 7.45
N PRO A 149 4.88 -1.04 6.77
CA PRO A 149 5.03 -1.32 5.34
C PRO A 149 5.20 -2.82 5.04
N VAL A 150 5.77 -3.60 5.96
CA VAL A 150 5.76 -5.07 5.88
C VAL A 150 4.33 -5.61 6.01
N ALA A 151 3.56 -5.13 6.99
CA ALA A 151 2.17 -5.52 7.17
C ALA A 151 1.30 -5.09 5.98
N TRP A 152 1.56 -3.91 5.40
CA TRP A 152 0.85 -3.43 4.24
C TRP A 152 1.18 -4.25 2.98
N ALA A 153 2.45 -4.58 2.79
CA ALA A 153 2.84 -5.45 1.69
C ALA A 153 2.21 -6.86 1.86
N ALA A 154 2.23 -7.43 3.07
CA ALA A 154 1.53 -8.68 3.39
C ALA A 154 0.05 -8.62 3.01
N PHE A 155 -0.64 -7.53 3.38
CA PHE A 155 -2.01 -7.28 2.94
C PHE A 155 -2.16 -7.28 1.42
N MET A 156 -1.28 -6.61 0.67
CA MET A 156 -1.31 -6.64 -0.81
C MET A 156 -1.18 -8.04 -1.39
N TRP A 157 -0.33 -8.89 -0.82
CA TRP A 157 -0.19 -10.29 -1.28
C TRP A 157 -1.45 -11.09 -1.02
N MET A 158 -2.05 -10.94 0.16
CA MET A 158 -3.29 -11.65 0.52
C MET A 158 -4.47 -11.19 -0.33
N ALA A 159 -4.64 -9.88 -0.49
CA ALA A 159 -5.69 -9.31 -1.31
C ALA A 159 -5.54 -9.71 -2.79
N ASP A 160 -4.34 -9.65 -3.35
CA ASP A 160 -4.13 -10.08 -4.74
C ASP A 160 -4.37 -11.59 -4.94
N LYS A 161 -4.07 -12.42 -3.93
CA LYS A 161 -4.38 -13.85 -3.99
C LYS A 161 -5.88 -14.09 -4.06
N ALA A 162 -6.66 -13.42 -3.21
CA ALA A 162 -8.12 -13.51 -3.22
C ALA A 162 -8.74 -12.96 -4.51
N ARG A 163 -8.23 -11.82 -5.02
CA ARG A 163 -8.64 -11.25 -6.31
C ARG A 163 -8.35 -12.18 -7.48
N ALA A 164 -7.21 -12.89 -7.46
CA ALA A 164 -6.87 -13.86 -8.49
C ALA A 164 -7.80 -15.09 -8.46
N ASP A 165 -8.22 -15.55 -7.27
CA ASP A 165 -9.19 -16.63 -7.13
C ASP A 165 -10.57 -16.21 -7.68
N LEU A 166 -11.03 -15.00 -7.34
CA LEU A 166 -12.24 -14.40 -7.90
C LEU A 166 -12.24 -14.39 -9.43
N GLY A 167 -11.16 -13.93 -10.05
CA GLY A 167 -11.04 -13.90 -11.51
C GLY A 167 -11.05 -15.29 -12.17
N ARG A 168 -10.62 -16.34 -11.46
CA ARG A 168 -10.71 -17.74 -11.95
C ARG A 168 -12.14 -18.25 -11.91
N VAL A 169 -12.84 -18.01 -10.80
CA VAL A 169 -14.25 -18.41 -10.66
C VAL A 169 -15.10 -17.78 -11.76
N ASP A 170 -14.86 -16.51 -12.09
CA ASP A 170 -15.55 -15.84 -13.20
C ASP A 170 -15.27 -16.50 -14.56
N ALA A 171 -14.02 -16.86 -14.82
CA ALA A 171 -13.63 -17.51 -16.08
C ALA A 171 -14.27 -18.90 -16.21
N ASP A 172 -14.31 -19.67 -15.13
CA ASP A 172 -14.94 -21.00 -15.11
C ASP A 172 -16.46 -20.90 -15.31
N ALA A 173 -17.10 -19.91 -14.69
CA ALA A 173 -18.54 -19.66 -14.87
C ALA A 173 -18.87 -19.28 -16.33
N ILE A 174 -18.04 -18.46 -16.98
CA ILE A 174 -18.21 -18.12 -18.39
C ILE A 174 -18.03 -19.37 -19.27
N ALA A 175 -17.02 -20.19 -19.01
CA ALA A 175 -16.75 -21.40 -19.78
C ALA A 175 -17.86 -22.48 -19.67
N GLN A 176 -18.71 -22.45 -18.64
CA GLN A 176 -19.86 -23.36 -18.52
C GLN A 176 -21.08 -22.91 -19.33
N VAL A 177 -21.13 -21.63 -19.72
CA VAL A 177 -22.26 -21.05 -20.47
C VAL A 177 -22.08 -21.19 -21.98
N PHE A 178 -20.84 -21.35 -22.45
CA PHE A 178 -20.47 -21.45 -23.87
C PHE A 178 -19.96 -22.85 -24.23
#